data_AF-A7N6T2-F1
#
_entry.id   AF-A7N6T2-F1
#
_cell.length_a   1.000
_cell.length_b   1.000
_cell.length_c   1.000
_cell.angle_alpha   90.00
_cell.angle_beta   90.00
_cell.angle_gamma   90.00
#
_symmetry.space_group_name_H-M   'P 1'
#
loop_
_entity.id
_entity.type
_entity.pdbx_description
1 polymer ?
#
loop_
_entity_poly.entity_id
_entity_poly.type
_entity_poly.pdbx_seq_one_letter_code
_entity_poly.pdbx_strand_id
1 'polypeptide(L)'
;MVINSEVLFKIRIAMMGKQISLIRISELNERFLKRKSSGKSKHAIQGELGRFLEVFSDSDRNRIDIQSFLHWVKPAILHDQYTLLKLNGNVDFSGYVMWAWVDVDTLEKYLNEDRFVIHPMNWNEGYNLIVVDFFIKDKSCKQAMMRSMYRQARNLAGLSHKDINICIRDDFGKIVKVLADPEGSPHLFTGTLPHLSL
;
A
#
# COMPACT_ATOMS: atom_id res chain seq x y z
N MET A 1 22.77 -10.67 36.94
CA MET A 1 21.44 -10.11 36.63
C MET A 1 21.16 -10.38 35.15
N VAL A 2 20.39 -11.42 34.82
CA VAL A 2 20.10 -11.80 33.44
C VAL A 2 18.93 -10.95 32.97
N ILE A 3 19.16 -10.04 32.02
CA ILE A 3 18.08 -9.27 31.40
C ILE A 3 17.27 -10.25 30.55
N ASN A 4 16.02 -10.49 30.94
CA ASN A 4 15.10 -11.38 30.24
C ASN A 4 14.92 -10.92 28.77
N SER A 5 14.90 -11.86 27.83
CA SER A 5 14.72 -11.62 26.39
C SER A 5 13.46 -10.81 26.07
N GLU A 6 12.42 -10.92 26.90
CA GLU A 6 11.20 -10.14 26.77
C GLU A 6 11.39 -8.65 27.11
N VAL A 7 12.28 -8.35 28.06
CA VAL A 7 12.64 -6.97 28.44
C VAL A 7 13.52 -6.35 27.36
N LEU A 8 14.47 -7.11 26.80
CA LEU A 8 15.25 -6.69 25.62
C LEU A 8 14.37 -6.44 24.39
N PHE A 9 13.34 -7.27 24.16
CA PHE A 9 12.39 -7.09 23.07
C PHE A 9 11.54 -5.82 23.27
N LYS A 10 11.01 -5.59 24.48
CA LYS A 10 10.25 -4.38 24.82
C LYS A 10 11.11 -3.10 24.72
N ILE A 11 12.37 -3.16 25.16
CA ILE A 11 13.33 -2.05 24.99
C ILE A 11 13.61 -1.79 23.50
N ARG A 12 13.77 -2.84 22.70
CA ARG A 12 14.01 -2.73 21.25
C ARG A 12 12.80 -2.15 20.51
N ILE A 13 11.58 -2.55 20.86
CA ILE A 13 10.33 -1.98 20.35
C ILE A 13 10.19 -0.52 20.79
N ALA A 14 10.48 -0.19 22.05
CA ALA A 14 10.44 1.18 22.55
C ALA A 14 11.50 2.09 21.90
N MET A 15 12.70 1.56 21.63
CA MET A 15 13.74 2.27 20.86
C MET A 15 13.35 2.42 19.39
N MET A 16 12.73 1.41 18.76
CA MET A 16 12.17 1.52 17.41
C MET A 16 11.03 2.54 17.34
N GLY A 17 10.12 2.56 18.32
CA GLY A 17 9.05 3.56 18.43
C GLY A 17 9.58 4.98 18.62
N LYS A 18 10.65 5.17 19.41
CA LYS A 18 11.37 6.45 19.52
C LYS A 18 12.19 6.82 18.29
N GLN A 19 12.63 5.85 17.48
CA GLN A 19 13.34 6.09 16.23
C GLN A 19 12.39 6.45 15.09
N ILE A 20 11.19 5.86 15.04
CA ILE A 20 10.17 6.18 14.04
C ILE A 20 9.78 7.67 14.13
N SER A 21 9.75 8.26 15.32
CA SER A 21 9.44 9.70 15.49
C SER A 21 10.51 10.67 14.97
N LEU A 22 11.66 10.19 14.46
CA LEU A 22 12.74 11.00 13.90
C LEU A 22 13.06 10.67 12.43
N ILE A 23 12.47 9.61 11.88
CA ILE A 23 12.70 9.18 10.49
C ILE A 23 11.81 10.03 9.57
N ARG A 24 12.41 10.68 8.56
CA ARG A 24 11.63 11.41 7.55
C ARG A 24 10.80 10.41 6.74
N ILE A 25 9.59 10.80 6.31
CA ILE A 25 8.72 9.90 5.51
C ILE A 25 9.42 9.42 4.23
N SER A 26 10.24 10.26 3.60
CA SER A 26 11.06 9.86 2.45
C SER A 26 11.99 8.68 2.79
N GLU A 27 12.63 8.70 3.95
CA GLU A 27 13.49 7.60 4.40
C GLU A 27 12.68 6.35 4.76
N LEU A 28 11.50 6.53 5.36
CA LEU A 28 10.56 5.43 5.61
C LEU A 28 10.13 4.75 4.30
N ASN A 29 9.80 5.55 3.28
CA ASN A 29 9.44 5.05 1.96
C ASN A 29 10.62 4.31 1.30
N GLU A 30 11.84 4.85 1.37
CA GLU A 30 13.03 4.20 0.84
C GLU A 30 13.31 2.84 1.49
N ARG A 31 13.12 2.74 2.81
CA ARG A 31 13.24 1.47 3.54
C ARG A 31 12.19 0.47 3.10
N PHE A 32 10.94 0.92 2.94
CA PHE A 32 9.84 0.05 2.50
C PHE A 32 10.04 -0.43 1.06
N LEU A 33 10.46 0.47 0.17
CA LEU A 33 10.73 0.25 -1.25
C LEU A 33 12.05 -0.50 -1.51
N LYS A 34 12.98 -0.49 -0.55
CA LYS A 34 14.36 -1.03 -0.65
C LYS A 34 15.24 -0.37 -1.72
N ARG A 35 14.94 0.86 -2.10
CA ARG A 35 15.80 1.70 -2.95
C ARG A 35 15.62 3.16 -2.60
N LYS A 36 16.61 3.98 -2.95
CA LYS A 36 16.52 5.43 -2.79
C LYS A 36 15.41 5.98 -3.67
N SER A 37 14.66 6.93 -3.11
CA SER A 37 13.66 7.68 -3.83
C SER A 37 14.38 8.77 -4.63
N SER A 38 13.95 8.98 -5.86
CA SER A 38 14.44 10.08 -6.67
C SER A 38 13.31 10.65 -7.50
N GLY A 39 13.36 11.97 -7.72
CA GLY A 39 12.45 12.63 -8.64
C GLY A 39 12.59 12.01 -10.03
N LYS A 40 11.47 11.68 -10.66
CA LYS A 40 11.44 11.13 -12.01
C LYS A 40 11.30 12.25 -13.04
N SER A 41 11.99 12.10 -14.17
CA SER A 41 11.75 12.97 -15.33
C SER A 41 10.36 12.74 -15.91
N LYS A 42 9.83 13.70 -16.67
CA LYS A 42 8.54 13.54 -17.37
C LYS A 42 8.52 12.29 -18.25
N HIS A 43 9.61 12.02 -18.97
CA HIS A 43 9.74 10.84 -19.82
C HIS A 43 9.69 9.54 -19.01
N ALA A 44 10.41 9.49 -17.87
CA ALA A 44 10.35 8.34 -16.98
C ALA A 44 8.93 8.11 -16.45
N ILE A 45 8.25 9.16 -15.99
CA ILE A 45 6.86 9.08 -15.52
C ILE A 45 5.94 8.51 -16.61
N GLN A 46 6.07 8.98 -17.85
CA GLN A 46 5.29 8.48 -18.99
C GLN A 46 5.58 6.99 -19.27
N GLY A 47 6.83 6.56 -19.18
CA GLY A 47 7.21 5.15 -19.32
C GLY A 47 6.62 4.26 -18.22
N GLU A 48 6.63 4.73 -16.96
CA GLU A 48 5.98 4.03 -15.86
C GLU A 48 4.46 3.93 -16.06
N LEU A 49 3.81 5.02 -16.47
CA LEU A 49 2.38 5.02 -16.81
C LEU A 49 2.05 4.00 -17.91
N GLY A 50 2.88 3.91 -18.95
CA GLY A 50 2.72 2.92 -20.01
C GLY A 50 2.73 1.48 -19.47
N ARG A 51 3.69 1.15 -18.60
CA ARG A 51 3.77 -0.19 -17.97
C ARG A 51 2.58 -0.50 -17.08
N PHE A 52 2.09 0.49 -16.32
CA PHE A 52 0.87 0.34 -15.54
C PHE A 52 -0.34 0.06 -16.43
N LEU A 53 -0.47 0.79 -17.54
CA LEU A 53 -1.56 0.62 -18.51
C LEU A 53 -1.51 -0.75 -19.19
N GLU A 54 -0.33 -1.24 -19.53
CA GLU A 54 -0.13 -2.57 -20.10
C GLU A 54 -0.66 -3.65 -19.13
N VAL A 55 -0.21 -3.64 -17.88
CA VAL A 55 -0.69 -4.56 -16.84
C VAL A 55 -2.20 -4.42 -16.60
N PHE A 56 -2.71 -3.19 -16.59
CA PHE A 56 -4.11 -2.90 -16.36
C PHE A 56 -5.01 -3.34 -17.51
N SER A 57 -4.56 -3.22 -18.77
CA SER A 57 -5.31 -3.61 -19.96
C SER A 57 -5.59 -5.11 -20.04
N ASP A 58 -4.73 -5.92 -19.44
CA ASP A 58 -4.79 -7.39 -19.38
C ASP A 58 -5.50 -7.89 -18.10
N SER A 59 -6.21 -7.00 -17.41
CA SER A 59 -6.93 -7.31 -16.17
C SER A 59 -8.45 -7.35 -16.37
N ASP A 60 -9.14 -8.02 -15.46
CA ASP A 60 -10.61 -7.96 -15.33
C ASP A 60 -11.12 -6.53 -15.02
N ARG A 61 -10.21 -5.58 -14.76
CA ARG A 61 -10.49 -4.18 -14.42
C ARG A 61 -10.48 -3.24 -15.61
N ASN A 62 -10.43 -3.76 -16.84
CA ASN A 62 -10.49 -2.98 -18.08
C ASN A 62 -11.77 -2.10 -18.23
N ARG A 63 -12.74 -2.25 -17.33
CA ARG A 63 -13.96 -1.43 -17.22
C ARG A 63 -13.73 -0.09 -16.53
N ILE A 64 -12.67 0.03 -15.74
CA ILE A 64 -12.30 1.31 -15.13
C ILE A 64 -11.77 2.21 -16.25
N ASP A 65 -12.32 3.41 -16.37
CA ASP A 65 -11.86 4.35 -17.37
C ASP A 65 -10.42 4.83 -17.07
N ILE A 66 -9.68 5.14 -18.12
CA ILE A 66 -8.28 5.52 -18.01
C ILE A 66 -8.09 6.79 -17.15
N GLN A 67 -9.05 7.72 -17.14
CA GLN A 67 -8.96 8.93 -16.34
C GLN A 67 -9.03 8.61 -14.84
N SER A 68 -9.96 7.75 -14.43
CA SER A 68 -10.05 7.22 -13.08
C SER A 68 -8.76 6.51 -12.68
N PHE A 69 -8.26 5.60 -13.52
CA PHE A 69 -7.02 4.87 -13.25
C PHE A 69 -5.82 5.80 -13.05
N LEU A 70 -5.65 6.80 -13.91
CA LEU A 70 -4.57 7.77 -13.81
C LEU A 70 -4.64 8.62 -12.54
N HIS A 71 -5.83 8.82 -11.96
CA HIS A 71 -6.01 9.64 -10.76
C HIS A 71 -5.24 9.09 -9.54
N TRP A 72 -5.12 7.77 -9.41
CA TRP A 72 -4.37 7.15 -8.31
C TRP A 72 -3.00 6.61 -8.73
N VAL A 73 -2.80 6.23 -10.00
CA VAL A 73 -1.48 5.76 -10.46
C VAL A 73 -0.46 6.89 -10.54
N LYS A 74 -0.87 8.06 -11.04
CA LYS A 74 0.06 9.17 -11.24
C LYS A 74 0.67 9.66 -9.92
N PRO A 75 -0.09 9.88 -8.83
CA PRO A 75 0.49 10.18 -7.52
C PRO A 75 1.46 9.11 -7.01
N ALA A 76 1.12 7.82 -7.16
CA ALA A 76 1.99 6.72 -6.75
C ALA A 76 3.36 6.78 -7.45
N ILE A 77 3.37 7.05 -8.76
CA ILE A 77 4.61 7.18 -9.54
C ILE A 77 5.42 8.41 -9.10
N LEU A 78 4.74 9.54 -8.89
CA LEU A 78 5.37 10.81 -8.50
C LEU A 78 6.07 10.72 -7.14
N HIS A 79 5.46 10.02 -6.19
CA HIS A 79 6.02 9.82 -4.84
C HIS A 79 6.93 8.60 -4.73
N ASP A 80 7.08 7.83 -5.81
CA ASP A 80 7.85 6.57 -5.81
C ASP A 80 7.30 5.53 -4.81
N GLN A 81 5.98 5.45 -4.71
CA GLN A 81 5.25 4.60 -3.77
C GLN A 81 4.50 3.49 -4.50
N TYR A 82 5.24 2.72 -5.27
CA TYR A 82 4.71 1.57 -6.01
C TYR A 82 5.78 0.51 -6.28
N THR A 83 5.33 -0.67 -6.67
CA THR A 83 6.19 -1.74 -7.19
C THR A 83 5.44 -2.46 -8.31
N LEU A 84 6.07 -2.59 -9.47
CA LEU A 84 5.62 -3.48 -10.53
C LEU A 84 6.08 -4.89 -10.21
N LEU A 85 5.16 -5.85 -10.29
CA LEU A 85 5.37 -7.23 -9.90
C LEU A 85 5.65 -8.06 -11.14
N LYS A 86 6.61 -8.97 -11.05
CA LYS A 86 6.96 -9.89 -12.12
C LYS A 86 6.97 -11.30 -11.57
N LEU A 87 6.13 -12.17 -12.11
CA LEU A 87 6.17 -13.59 -11.80
C LEU A 87 7.36 -14.24 -12.52
N ASN A 88 7.95 -15.26 -11.90
CA ASN A 88 9.09 -15.97 -12.46
C ASN A 88 8.73 -16.55 -13.83
N GLY A 89 9.57 -16.28 -14.83
CA GLY A 89 9.39 -16.78 -16.19
C GLY A 89 8.58 -15.88 -17.12
N ASN A 90 7.92 -14.83 -16.62
CA ASN A 90 7.26 -13.85 -17.49
C ASN A 90 8.28 -12.87 -18.08
N VAL A 91 8.03 -12.39 -19.30
CA VAL A 91 8.78 -11.25 -19.87
C VAL A 91 8.21 -9.94 -19.34
N ASP A 92 6.88 -9.87 -19.27
CA ASP A 92 6.14 -8.68 -18.87
C ASP A 92 5.82 -8.67 -17.37
N PHE A 93 5.37 -7.51 -16.88
CA PHE A 93 4.88 -7.39 -15.51
C PHE A 93 3.56 -8.14 -15.35
N SER A 94 3.43 -8.85 -14.24
CA SER A 94 2.27 -9.66 -13.90
C SER A 94 1.31 -8.95 -12.95
N GLY A 95 1.63 -7.73 -12.51
CA GLY A 95 0.86 -7.03 -11.50
C GLY A 95 1.54 -5.77 -10.99
N TYR A 96 0.91 -5.15 -10.01
CA TYR A 96 1.46 -3.98 -9.32
C TYR A 96 0.91 -3.88 -7.90
N VAL A 97 1.61 -3.11 -7.08
CA VAL A 97 1.08 -2.58 -5.83
C VAL A 97 1.44 -1.11 -5.68
N MET A 98 0.51 -0.32 -5.13
CA MET A 98 0.69 1.10 -4.83
C MET A 98 0.31 1.38 -3.38
N TRP A 99 1.03 2.30 -2.74
CA TRP A 99 0.78 2.68 -1.36
C TRP A 99 0.89 4.19 -1.14
N ALA A 100 0.38 4.63 0.01
CA ALA A 100 0.47 5.99 0.50
C ALA A 100 0.88 6.01 1.98
N TRP A 101 1.70 7.00 2.34
CA TRP A 101 2.06 7.33 3.71
C TRP A 101 1.29 8.58 4.11
N VAL A 102 0.23 8.41 4.87
CA VAL A 102 -0.74 9.48 5.16
C VAL A 102 -0.73 9.85 6.64
N ASP A 103 -1.22 11.04 6.96
CA ASP A 103 -1.48 11.43 8.35
C ASP A 103 -2.73 10.74 8.92
N VAL A 104 -3.10 11.10 10.14
CA VAL A 104 -4.27 10.50 10.80
C VAL A 104 -5.59 10.99 10.17
N ASP A 105 -5.69 12.27 9.80
CA ASP A 105 -6.91 12.86 9.25
C ASP A 105 -7.25 12.28 7.86
N THR A 106 -6.24 12.16 6.99
CA THR A 106 -6.39 11.54 5.67
C THR A 106 -6.71 10.05 5.81
N LEU A 107 -6.11 9.34 6.78
CA LEU A 107 -6.47 7.96 7.06
C LEU A 107 -7.94 7.85 7.48
N GLU A 108 -8.40 8.66 8.44
CA GLU A 108 -9.77 8.62 8.94
C GLU A 108 -10.78 8.90 7.83
N LYS A 109 -10.55 9.92 7.00
CA LYS A 109 -11.42 10.22 5.84
C LYS A 109 -11.43 9.06 4.86
N TYR A 110 -10.26 8.51 4.55
CA TYR A 110 -10.14 7.37 3.64
C TYR A 110 -10.88 6.12 4.15
N LEU A 111 -10.86 5.87 5.46
CA LEU A 111 -11.53 4.74 6.08
C LEU A 111 -13.05 4.94 6.23
N ASN A 112 -13.54 6.16 6.35
CA ASN A 112 -14.95 6.40 6.70
C ASN A 112 -15.79 7.00 5.57
N GLU A 113 -15.18 7.66 4.58
CA GLU A 113 -15.90 8.30 3.48
C GLU A 113 -15.91 7.42 2.22
N ASP A 114 -17.08 7.22 1.61
CA ASP A 114 -17.29 6.29 0.48
C ASP A 114 -16.61 6.73 -0.84
N ARG A 115 -16.36 8.03 -0.99
CA ARG A 115 -15.82 8.62 -2.23
C ARG A 115 -14.57 9.45 -1.99
N PHE A 116 -13.93 9.29 -0.84
CA PHE A 116 -12.72 10.03 -0.56
C PHE A 116 -11.57 9.54 -1.44
N VAL A 117 -10.91 10.49 -2.08
CA VAL A 117 -9.75 10.25 -2.92
C VAL A 117 -8.59 11.03 -2.34
N ILE A 118 -7.49 10.35 -2.07
CA ILE A 118 -6.30 10.96 -1.48
C ILE A 118 -5.75 11.98 -2.47
N HIS A 119 -5.81 13.25 -2.08
CA HIS A 119 -5.23 14.34 -2.85
C HIS A 119 -3.72 14.10 -3.07
N PRO A 120 -3.12 14.39 -4.24
CA PRO A 120 -1.74 14.03 -4.52
C PRO A 120 -0.70 14.53 -3.49
N MET A 121 -0.95 15.64 -2.82
CA MET A 121 -0.04 16.15 -1.77
C MET A 121 -0.08 15.32 -0.49
N ASN A 122 -1.15 14.59 -0.27
CA ASN A 122 -1.42 13.83 0.95
C ASN A 122 -0.82 12.42 0.92
N TRP A 123 -0.18 12.03 -0.20
CA TRP A 123 0.37 10.68 -0.38
C TRP A 123 1.62 10.40 0.47
N ASN A 124 2.27 11.44 1.00
CA ASN A 124 3.55 11.38 1.69
C ASN A 124 3.60 12.37 2.88
N GLU A 125 2.53 12.43 3.67
CA GLU A 125 2.34 13.44 4.73
C GLU A 125 2.32 12.88 6.16
N GLY A 126 2.37 11.56 6.35
CA GLY A 126 2.36 10.96 7.68
C GLY A 126 2.90 9.53 7.74
N TYR A 127 2.67 8.85 8.85
CA TYR A 127 3.28 7.54 9.16
C TYR A 127 2.31 6.36 9.00
N ASN A 128 1.07 6.62 8.59
CA ASN A 128 0.09 5.56 8.39
C ASN A 128 0.24 4.98 6.98
N LEU A 129 0.42 3.66 6.88
CA LEU A 129 0.53 2.99 5.59
C LEU A 129 -0.85 2.60 5.07
N ILE A 130 -1.17 3.08 3.87
CA ILE A 130 -2.35 2.64 3.10
C ILE A 130 -1.88 1.94 1.83
N VAL A 131 -2.30 0.70 1.59
CA VAL A 131 -2.24 0.11 0.25
C VAL A 131 -3.41 0.66 -0.55
N VAL A 132 -3.14 1.47 -1.56
CA VAL A 132 -4.15 2.24 -2.31
C VAL A 132 -4.78 1.40 -3.42
N ASP A 133 -3.98 0.54 -4.04
CA ASP A 133 -4.46 -0.45 -4.99
C ASP A 133 -3.44 -1.59 -5.13
N PHE A 134 -3.95 -2.77 -5.47
CA PHE A 134 -3.18 -3.98 -5.69
C PHE A 134 -3.84 -4.79 -6.80
N PHE A 135 -3.04 -5.24 -7.77
CA PHE A 135 -3.46 -6.14 -8.82
C PHE A 135 -2.37 -7.16 -9.13
N ILE A 136 -2.79 -8.40 -9.40
CA ILE A 136 -1.93 -9.46 -9.92
C ILE A 136 -2.75 -10.36 -10.83
N LYS A 137 -2.19 -10.68 -12.01
CA LYS A 137 -2.83 -11.51 -13.03
C LYS A 137 -3.13 -12.92 -12.51
N ASP A 138 -2.15 -13.54 -11.86
CA ASP A 138 -2.33 -14.85 -11.22
C ASP A 138 -2.89 -14.69 -9.81
N LYS A 139 -4.19 -14.92 -9.68
CA LYS A 139 -4.92 -14.85 -8.40
C LYS A 139 -4.40 -15.84 -7.35
N SER A 140 -3.76 -16.95 -7.75
CA SER A 140 -3.15 -17.90 -6.81
C SER A 140 -1.98 -17.29 -6.03
N CYS A 141 -1.27 -16.35 -6.64
CA CYS A 141 -0.12 -15.66 -6.06
C CYS A 141 -0.51 -14.49 -5.16
N LYS A 142 -1.77 -14.05 -5.17
CA LYS A 142 -2.28 -12.89 -4.40
C LYS A 142 -1.93 -13.00 -2.92
N GLN A 143 -2.26 -14.13 -2.28
CA GLN A 143 -2.06 -14.29 -0.84
C GLN A 143 -0.58 -14.28 -0.45
N ALA A 144 0.28 -14.95 -1.22
CA ALA A 144 1.71 -14.97 -0.99
C ALA A 144 2.33 -13.57 -1.13
N MET A 145 1.89 -12.80 -2.14
CA MET A 145 2.36 -11.44 -2.37
C MET A 145 1.93 -10.49 -1.25
N MET A 146 0.66 -10.55 -0.83
CA MET A 146 0.15 -9.77 0.30
C MET A 146 0.95 -10.07 1.57
N ARG A 147 1.20 -11.36 1.88
CA ARG A 147 2.04 -11.76 3.02
C ARG A 147 3.46 -11.22 2.92
N SER A 148 4.06 -11.19 1.73
CA SER A 148 5.38 -10.60 1.50
C SER A 148 5.39 -9.10 1.79
N MET A 149 4.38 -8.36 1.33
CA MET A 149 4.23 -6.94 1.65
C MET A 149 4.07 -6.68 3.15
N TYR A 150 3.21 -7.44 3.83
CA TYR A 150 3.06 -7.33 5.28
C TYR A 150 4.39 -7.60 6.00
N ARG A 151 5.15 -8.61 5.57
CA ARG A 151 6.49 -8.88 6.12
C ARG A 151 7.44 -7.71 5.88
N GLN A 152 7.41 -7.09 4.70
CA GLN A 152 8.24 -5.92 4.39
C GLN A 152 7.86 -4.71 5.25
N ALA A 153 6.57 -4.40 5.39
CA ALA A 153 6.08 -3.33 6.25
C ALA A 153 6.54 -3.53 7.71
N ARG A 154 6.40 -4.75 8.25
CA ARG A 154 6.84 -5.06 9.61
C ARG A 154 8.36 -4.96 9.77
N ASN A 155 9.10 -5.58 8.86
CA ASN A 155 10.56 -5.73 9.01
C ASN A 155 11.33 -4.44 8.68
N LEU A 156 10.84 -3.63 7.75
CA LEU A 156 11.58 -2.50 7.19
C LEU A 156 11.06 -1.14 7.68
N ALA A 157 9.75 -1.04 7.88
CA ALA A 157 9.11 0.17 8.38
C ALA A 157 8.78 0.10 9.89
N GLY A 158 9.00 -1.06 10.54
CA GLY A 158 8.74 -1.22 11.98
C GLY A 158 7.27 -1.15 12.35
N LEU A 159 6.37 -1.25 11.38
CA LEU A 159 4.93 -1.16 11.58
C LEU A 159 4.37 -2.43 12.22
N SER A 160 3.34 -2.30 13.05
CA SER A 160 2.49 -3.42 13.43
C SER A 160 1.52 -3.76 12.30
N HIS A 161 0.97 -4.98 12.30
CA HIS A 161 -0.10 -5.35 11.36
C HIS A 161 -1.33 -4.42 11.49
N LYS A 162 -1.57 -3.89 12.71
CA LYS A 162 -2.67 -2.96 13.01
C LYS A 162 -2.50 -1.59 12.35
N ASP A 163 -1.28 -1.25 11.97
CA ASP A 163 -0.93 0.05 11.39
C ASP A 163 -0.95 0.02 9.85
N ILE A 164 -1.29 -1.14 9.26
CA ILE A 164 -1.32 -1.36 7.81
C ILE A 164 -2.77 -1.48 7.36
N ASN A 165 -3.24 -0.44 6.69
CA ASN A 165 -4.58 -0.40 6.13
C ASN A 165 -4.53 -0.81 4.66
N ILE A 166 -5.33 -1.81 4.27
CA ILE A 166 -5.33 -2.30 2.90
C ILE A 166 -6.65 -1.97 2.24
N CYS A 167 -6.58 -1.25 1.14
CA CYS A 167 -7.72 -0.92 0.31
C CYS A 167 -7.45 -1.43 -1.10
N ILE A 168 -8.26 -2.38 -1.52
CA ILE A 168 -8.16 -2.98 -2.86
C ILE A 168 -9.36 -2.48 -3.63
N ARG A 169 -9.15 -1.93 -4.82
CA ARG A 169 -10.28 -1.54 -5.67
C ARG A 169 -10.92 -2.77 -6.30
N ASP A 170 -12.24 -2.77 -6.42
CA ASP A 170 -12.96 -3.77 -7.22
C ASP A 170 -12.79 -3.50 -8.71
N ASP A 171 -13.44 -4.32 -9.53
CA ASP A 171 -13.35 -4.26 -10.99
C ASP A 171 -14.05 -3.03 -11.59
N PHE A 172 -14.77 -2.26 -10.77
CA PHE A 172 -15.39 -0.97 -11.12
C PHE A 172 -14.64 0.23 -10.54
N GLY A 173 -13.51 -0.01 -9.86
CA GLY A 173 -12.67 1.04 -9.28
C GLY A 173 -13.18 1.55 -7.93
N LYS A 174 -14.22 0.94 -7.36
CA LYS A 174 -14.72 1.27 -6.02
C LYS A 174 -13.79 0.67 -4.98
N ILE A 175 -13.56 1.41 -3.90
CA ILE A 175 -12.68 0.97 -2.81
C ILE A 175 -13.37 -0.18 -2.05
N VAL A 176 -12.73 -1.34 -2.00
CA VAL A 176 -13.06 -2.45 -1.08
C VAL A 176 -12.05 -2.44 0.06
N LYS A 177 -12.53 -2.12 1.26
CA LYS A 177 -11.71 -1.98 2.46
C LYS A 177 -11.46 -3.36 3.05
N VAL A 178 -10.20 -3.70 3.29
CA VAL A 178 -9.79 -4.95 3.94
C VAL A 178 -8.92 -4.60 5.13
N LEU A 179 -9.46 -4.79 6.34
CA LEU A 179 -8.66 -4.67 7.55
C LEU A 179 -7.66 -5.82 7.60
N ALA A 180 -6.42 -5.50 7.98
CA ALA A 180 -5.41 -6.51 8.24
C ALA A 180 -5.82 -7.34 9.46
N ASP A 181 -6.17 -8.61 9.25
CA ASP A 181 -6.41 -9.55 10.35
C ASP A 181 -5.12 -9.77 11.16
N PRO A 182 -5.18 -9.89 12.51
CA PRO A 182 -4.04 -10.31 13.34
C PRO A 182 -3.30 -11.57 12.87
N GLU A 183 -3.92 -12.47 12.10
CA GLU A 183 -3.27 -13.66 11.53
C GLU A 183 -2.57 -13.43 10.17
N GLY A 184 -2.59 -12.20 9.64
CA GLY A 184 -1.87 -11.83 8.41
C GLY A 184 -2.51 -12.36 7.12
N SER A 185 -3.79 -12.74 7.18
CA SER A 185 -4.61 -13.09 6.01
C SER A 185 -5.63 -11.98 5.75
N PRO A 186 -5.62 -11.34 4.57
CA PRO A 186 -6.66 -10.37 4.21
C PRO A 186 -8.00 -11.10 4.03
N HIS A 187 -8.92 -10.96 4.99
CA HIS A 187 -10.31 -11.34 4.81
C HIS A 187 -11.02 -10.22 4.07
N LEU A 188 -11.48 -10.49 2.85
CA LEU A 188 -12.37 -9.57 2.13
C LEU A 188 -13.62 -9.36 2.98
N PHE A 189 -13.87 -8.14 3.44
CA PHE A 189 -15.18 -7.79 3.98
C PHE A 189 -16.20 -7.94 2.84
N THR A 190 -17.01 -9.00 2.89
CA THR A 190 -18.21 -9.17 2.05
C THR A 190 -19.46 -8.62 2.75
N GLY A 191 -19.32 -7.95 3.88
CA GLY A 191 -20.43 -7.41 4.66
C GLY A 191 -20.89 -6.05 4.14
N THR A 192 -22.14 -5.98 3.67
CA THR A 192 -22.97 -4.79 3.78
C THR A 192 -22.81 -4.17 5.17
N LEU A 193 -22.61 -2.85 5.22
CA LEU A 193 -22.67 -2.06 6.46
C LEU A 193 -23.79 -2.58 7.36
N PRO A 194 -23.56 -2.83 8.67
CA PRO A 194 -24.65 -3.10 9.56
C PRO A 194 -25.56 -1.86 9.52
N HIS A 195 -26.81 -2.09 9.14
CA HIS A 195 -27.87 -1.11 9.27
C HIS A 195 -27.80 -0.54 10.69
N LEU A 196 -27.47 0.74 10.81
CA LEU A 196 -27.83 1.53 11.97
C LEU A 196 -29.36 1.61 11.96
N SER A 197 -30.00 0.65 12.64
CA SER A 197 -31.35 0.86 13.15
C SER A 197 -31.25 1.89 14.28
N LEU A 198 -32.00 2.97 14.09
CA LEU A 198 -32.33 4.03 15.05
C LEU A 198 -32.74 3.48 16.41
#